data_AF-A0A9X2FVM7-F1
#
_entry.id   AF-A0A9X2FVM7-F1
#
_cell.length_a   1.000
_cell.length_b   1.000
_cell.length_c   1.000
_cell.angle_alpha   90.00
_cell.angle_beta   90.00
_cell.angle_gamma   90.00
#
_symmetry.space_group_name_H-M   'P 1'
#
loop_
_entity.id
_entity.type
_entity.pdbx_description
1 polymer ?
#
loop_
_entity_poly.entity_id
_entity_poly.type
_entity_poly.pdbx_seq_one_letter_code
_entity_poly.pdbx_strand_id
1 'polypeptide(L)'
;MKVEIKKVWRALRPTVKDGFTFNEIKDAVAAAALPVEELGHLQQKSLPAKGASKGELLDALDGLISREPDPDKAIQNLVAAMLEQNSHLETRISDCAQRFGWKLVDGQLRPLDFQIDDAVKDFSEEVKNLLRTAYRRFGEGDYSGAMTAVCSALDAVTNNLYRVHDLGNPNDDSYQQRVSRSFAVLEPAYRDKFNQMTDDSNEVNRLWQNYRGAINQAAYVMGSFRRNASDVHGVSACPPELIRHAIDSGTFIIRSITSETSENLQQDDAPDF
;
A
#
# COMPACT_ATOMS: atom_id res chain seq x y z
N MET A 1 4.11 -9.34 10.76
CA MET A 1 4.83 -8.56 11.80
C MET A 1 4.28 -7.14 11.74
N LYS A 2 3.66 -6.61 12.80
CA LYS A 2 3.08 -5.25 12.75
C LYS A 2 4.23 -4.25 12.61
N VAL A 3 4.34 -3.59 11.46
CA VAL A 3 5.38 -2.58 11.24
C VAL A 3 4.92 -1.32 11.96
N GLU A 4 5.58 -0.97 13.05
CA GLU A 4 5.16 0.15 13.92
C GLU A 4 5.85 1.44 13.50
N ILE A 5 5.09 2.44 13.05
CA ILE A 5 5.62 3.75 12.64
C ILE A 5 6.32 4.47 13.81
N LYS A 6 5.93 4.17 15.06
CA LYS A 6 6.61 4.66 16.28
C LYS A 6 8.09 4.26 16.33
N LYS A 7 8.46 3.10 15.80
CA LYS A 7 9.88 2.69 15.70
C LYS A 7 10.64 3.55 14.69
N VAL A 8 9.99 3.88 13.57
CA VAL A 8 10.54 4.81 12.57
C VAL A 8 10.76 6.18 13.19
N TRP A 9 9.75 6.74 13.86
CA TRP A 9 9.86 8.04 14.53
C TRP A 9 11.05 8.09 15.50
N ARG A 10 11.18 7.09 16.38
CA ARG A 10 12.32 7.00 17.32
C ARG A 10 13.66 6.97 16.59
N ALA A 11 13.74 6.28 15.46
CA ALA A 11 14.95 6.21 14.65
C ALA A 11 15.23 7.50 13.84
N LEU A 12 14.20 8.30 13.56
CA LEU A 12 14.34 9.60 12.90
C LEU A 12 14.81 10.71 13.85
N ARG A 13 14.65 10.56 15.17
CA ARG A 13 15.02 11.58 16.16
C ARG A 13 16.44 12.16 15.97
N PRO A 14 17.51 11.37 15.70
CA PRO A 14 18.83 11.92 15.42
C PRO A 14 18.87 12.77 14.15
N THR A 15 18.25 12.30 13.06
CA THR A 15 18.13 13.07 11.81
C THR A 15 17.42 14.39 12.03
N VAL A 16 16.33 14.39 12.82
CA VAL A 16 15.59 15.61 13.17
C VAL A 16 16.45 16.56 14.02
N LYS A 17 17.10 16.03 15.05
CA LYS A 17 17.94 16.83 15.96
C LYS A 17 19.08 17.55 15.24
N ASP A 18 19.70 16.87 14.27
CA ASP A 18 20.84 17.39 13.51
C ASP A 18 20.40 18.26 12.32
N GLY A 19 19.27 17.93 11.69
CA GLY A 19 18.79 18.56 10.46
C GLY A 19 17.88 19.77 10.66
N PHE A 20 17.20 19.90 11.80
CA PHE A 20 16.24 20.99 12.06
C PHE A 20 16.69 21.88 13.20
N THR A 21 16.49 23.18 13.09
CA THR A 21 16.64 24.12 14.21
C THR A 21 15.55 23.90 15.26
N PHE A 22 15.73 24.45 16.47
CA PHE A 22 14.73 24.31 17.53
C PHE A 22 13.38 24.92 17.13
N ASN A 23 13.39 26.03 16.41
CA ASN A 23 12.17 26.69 15.94
C ASN A 23 11.53 25.93 14.79
N GLU A 24 12.30 25.43 13.83
CA GLU A 24 11.76 24.60 12.73
C GLU A 24 11.05 23.35 13.26
N ILE A 25 11.57 22.74 14.33
CA ILE A 25 10.86 21.63 14.99
C ILE A 25 9.49 22.09 15.51
N LYS A 26 9.40 23.25 16.16
CA LYS A 26 8.11 23.78 16.67
C LYS A 26 7.17 24.18 15.54
N ASP A 27 7.70 24.75 14.46
CA ASP A 27 6.92 25.13 13.28
C ASP A 27 6.34 23.87 12.60
N ALA A 28 7.12 22.79 12.49
CA ALA A 28 6.64 21.51 11.97
C ALA A 28 5.58 20.87 12.89
N VAL A 29 5.74 20.96 14.22
CA VAL A 29 4.72 20.52 15.19
C VAL A 29 3.41 21.29 14.98
N ALA A 30 3.47 22.60 14.81
CA ALA A 30 2.30 23.43 14.54
C ALA A 30 1.64 23.07 13.20
N ALA A 31 2.43 22.91 12.14
CA ALA A 31 1.95 22.53 10.81
C ALA A 31 1.31 21.13 10.79
N ALA A 32 1.78 20.22 11.64
CA ALA A 32 1.19 18.89 11.82
C ALA A 32 -0.12 18.89 12.63
N ALA A 33 -0.62 20.06 13.02
CA ALA A 33 -1.79 20.26 13.89
C ALA A 33 -1.66 19.63 15.29
N LEU A 34 -0.43 19.49 15.78
CA LEU A 34 -0.16 19.12 17.18
C LEU A 34 -0.22 20.37 18.09
N PRO A 35 -0.58 20.22 19.37
CA PRO A 35 -0.75 21.33 20.32
C PRO A 35 0.61 21.96 20.71
N VAL A 36 1.20 22.74 19.80
CA VAL A 36 2.51 23.38 19.95
C VAL A 36 2.58 24.35 21.13
N GLU A 37 1.44 24.92 21.54
CA GLU A 37 1.28 25.79 22.69
C GLU A 37 1.73 25.12 24.00
N GLU A 38 1.56 23.80 24.12
CA GLU A 38 2.05 23.03 25.27
C GLU A 38 3.58 23.04 25.35
N LEU A 39 4.27 23.20 24.21
CA LEU A 39 5.72 23.35 24.12
C LEU A 39 6.18 24.80 24.28
N GLY A 40 5.26 25.75 24.54
CA GLY A 40 5.55 27.18 24.66
C GLY A 40 6.60 27.50 25.74
N HIS A 41 6.61 26.73 26.83
CA HIS A 41 7.56 26.86 27.93
C HIS A 41 8.99 26.45 27.55
N LEU A 42 9.16 25.66 26.48
CA LEU A 42 10.45 25.26 25.96
C LEU A 42 10.96 26.33 24.99
N GLN A 43 12.01 27.04 25.44
CA GLN A 43 12.71 28.06 24.66
C GLN A 43 14.20 27.76 24.64
N GLN A 44 14.78 27.75 23.43
CA GLN A 44 16.22 27.71 23.27
C GLN A 44 16.78 29.10 23.57
N LYS A 45 17.62 29.21 24.61
CA LYS A 45 18.26 30.47 25.02
C LYS A 45 19.76 30.34 24.92
N SER A 46 20.42 31.41 24.48
CA SER A 46 21.88 31.53 24.53
C SER A 46 22.35 31.61 25.97
N LEU A 47 23.55 31.09 26.25
CA LEU A 47 24.21 31.28 27.55
C LEU A 47 24.33 32.78 27.87
N PRO A 48 24.16 33.20 29.15
CA PRO A 48 24.22 32.40 30.38
C PRO A 48 22.88 31.81 30.84
N ALA A 49 21.78 31.98 30.10
CA ALA A 49 20.49 31.43 30.48
C ALA A 49 20.43 29.92 30.20
N LYS A 50 19.94 29.11 31.17
CA LYS A 50 19.59 27.70 30.93
C LYS A 50 18.34 27.63 30.04
N GLY A 51 18.54 27.50 28.73
CA GLY A 51 17.48 27.20 27.77
C GLY A 51 17.26 25.70 27.60
N ALA A 52 16.12 25.33 26.99
CA ALA A 52 15.84 23.94 26.62
C ALA A 52 16.73 23.52 25.44
N SER A 53 17.21 22.29 25.48
CA SER A 53 17.90 21.62 24.39
C SER A 53 16.91 21.05 23.37
N LYS A 54 17.37 20.79 22.13
CA LYS A 54 16.57 20.05 21.14
C LYS A 54 16.20 18.64 21.63
N GLY A 55 17.01 18.05 22.51
CA GLY A 55 16.71 16.74 23.12
C GLY A 55 15.45 16.81 23.97
N GLU A 56 15.40 17.77 24.89
CA GLU A 56 14.24 18.01 25.76
C GLU A 56 12.98 18.38 24.96
N LEU A 57 13.14 19.13 23.86
CA LEU A 57 12.03 19.41 22.94
C LEU A 57 11.47 18.14 22.29
N LEU A 58 12.34 17.26 21.81
CA LEU A 58 11.92 15.99 21.20
C LEU A 58 11.31 15.02 22.22
N ASP A 59 11.78 15.03 23.48
CA ASP A 59 11.16 14.23 24.55
C ASP A 59 9.75 14.73 24.89
N ALA A 60 9.55 16.05 24.93
CA ALA A 60 8.21 16.62 25.12
C ALA A 60 7.28 16.32 23.93
N LEU A 61 7.82 16.33 22.70
CA LEU A 61 7.09 15.96 21.50
C LEU A 61 6.64 14.50 21.51
N ASP A 62 7.46 13.57 22.01
CA ASP A 62 7.04 12.17 22.21
C ASP A 62 5.81 12.08 23.14
N GLY A 63 5.77 12.93 24.17
CA GLY A 63 4.64 13.08 25.07
C GLY A 63 3.38 13.61 24.38
N LEU A 64 3.51 14.60 23.48
CA LEU A 64 2.39 15.08 22.68
C LEU A 64 1.84 13.98 21.77
N ILE A 65 2.70 13.37 20.95
CA ILE A 65 2.31 12.32 19.99
C ILE A 65 1.61 11.17 20.71
N SER A 66 2.08 10.79 21.89
CA SER A 66 1.50 9.67 22.65
C SER A 66 0.10 9.95 23.20
N ARG A 67 -0.29 11.22 23.31
CA ARG A 67 -1.62 11.65 23.82
C ARG A 67 -2.63 11.92 22.71
N GLU A 68 -2.20 11.96 21.46
CA GLU A 68 -3.10 12.08 20.33
C GLU A 68 -4.03 10.86 20.21
N PRO A 69 -5.29 11.05 19.76
CA PRO A 69 -6.21 9.94 19.52
C PRO A 69 -5.67 8.93 18.50
N ASP A 70 -4.89 9.40 17.53
CA ASP A 70 -4.20 8.59 16.52
C ASP A 70 -2.71 8.99 16.43
N PRO A 71 -1.86 8.38 17.28
CA PRO A 71 -0.42 8.66 17.29
C PRO A 71 0.29 8.33 15.98
N ASP A 72 -0.23 7.37 15.22
CA ASP A 72 0.41 6.93 13.98
C ASP A 72 0.17 7.98 12.88
N LYS A 73 -1.07 8.51 12.79
CA LYS A 73 -1.40 9.64 11.92
C LYS A 73 -0.67 10.93 12.33
N ALA A 74 -0.52 11.17 13.63
CA ALA A 74 0.27 12.31 14.13
C ALA A 74 1.72 12.25 13.64
N ILE A 75 2.35 11.07 13.67
CA ILE A 75 3.71 10.87 13.15
C ILE A 75 3.76 11.11 11.63
N GLN A 76 2.76 10.64 10.87
CA GLN A 76 2.69 10.88 9.42
C GLN A 76 2.65 12.37 9.09
N ASN A 77 1.73 13.10 9.73
CA ASN A 77 1.57 14.53 9.51
C ASN A 77 2.83 15.30 9.89
N LEU A 78 3.48 14.91 10.99
CA LEU A 78 4.72 15.52 11.45
C LEU A 78 5.86 15.32 10.44
N VAL A 79 6.04 14.10 9.93
CA VAL A 79 7.07 13.80 8.92
C VAL A 79 6.79 14.55 7.62
N ALA A 80 5.53 14.61 7.18
CA ALA A 80 5.14 15.38 6.00
C ALA A 80 5.46 16.87 6.17
N ALA A 81 5.06 17.48 7.29
CA ALA A 81 5.34 18.88 7.60
C ALA A 81 6.85 19.17 7.68
N MET A 82 7.63 18.25 8.24
CA MET A 82 9.09 18.34 8.29
C MET A 82 9.72 18.33 6.89
N LEU A 83 9.22 17.49 5.99
CA LEU A 83 9.72 17.37 4.62
C LEU A 83 9.31 18.56 3.74
N GLU A 84 8.13 19.13 3.97
CA GLU A 84 7.71 20.38 3.31
C GLU A 84 8.66 21.54 3.65
N GLN A 85 9.08 21.64 4.91
CA GLN A 85 10.02 22.68 5.34
C GLN A 85 11.45 22.42 4.88
N ASN A 86 11.89 21.16 4.87
CA ASN A 86 13.28 20.77 4.63
C ASN A 86 13.38 19.56 3.69
N SER A 87 13.02 19.75 2.42
CA SER A 87 13.03 18.71 1.39
C SER A 87 14.41 18.06 1.17
N HIS A 88 15.50 18.78 1.47
CA HIS A 88 16.86 18.24 1.38
C HIS A 88 17.14 17.07 2.35
N LEU A 89 16.30 16.86 3.38
CA LEU A 89 16.42 15.73 4.32
C LEU A 89 15.69 14.47 3.85
N GLU A 90 14.98 14.54 2.72
CA GLU A 90 14.16 13.44 2.19
C GLU A 90 14.94 12.13 2.06
N THR A 91 16.13 12.15 1.43
CA THR A 91 16.97 10.96 1.27
C THR A 91 17.33 10.33 2.61
N ARG A 92 17.75 11.13 3.60
CA ARG A 92 18.15 10.63 4.92
C ARG A 92 16.96 10.06 5.70
N ILE A 93 15.79 10.68 5.58
CA ILE A 93 14.55 10.21 6.21
C ILE A 93 14.10 8.90 5.55
N SER A 94 14.13 8.83 4.23
CA SER A 94 13.81 7.63 3.44
C SER A 94 14.73 6.45 3.80
N ASP A 95 16.05 6.64 3.80
CA ASP A 95 17.02 5.59 4.13
C ASP A 95 16.83 5.06 5.56
N CYS A 96 16.49 5.96 6.50
CA CYS A 96 16.20 5.57 7.86
C CYS A 96 14.93 4.73 7.93
N ALA A 97 13.83 5.22 7.35
CA ALA A 97 12.54 4.52 7.31
C ALA A 97 12.65 3.12 6.69
N GLN A 98 13.44 2.98 5.63
CA GLN A 98 13.61 1.71 4.91
C GLN A 98 14.17 0.59 5.79
N ARG A 99 15.09 0.92 6.71
CA ARG A 99 15.65 -0.04 7.68
C ARG A 99 14.61 -0.63 8.62
N PHE A 100 13.49 0.06 8.80
CA PHE A 100 12.40 -0.35 9.68
C PHE A 100 11.18 -0.87 8.91
N GLY A 101 11.31 -1.15 7.61
CA GLY A 101 10.21 -1.67 6.81
C GLY A 101 9.25 -0.57 6.34
N TRP A 102 9.71 0.66 6.12
CA TRP A 102 8.91 1.77 5.60
C TRP A 102 9.60 2.47 4.41
N LYS A 103 8.84 2.94 3.44
CA LYS A 103 9.32 3.73 2.31
C LYS A 103 8.66 5.10 2.33
N LEU A 104 9.40 6.13 1.95
CA LEU A 104 8.84 7.45 1.74
C LEU A 104 8.32 7.56 0.30
N VAL A 105 7.04 7.90 0.13
CA VAL A 105 6.37 8.08 -1.17
C VAL A 105 5.52 9.32 -1.10
N ASP A 106 5.77 10.30 -1.97
CA ASP A 106 5.07 11.59 -2.00
C ASP A 106 5.05 12.29 -0.63
N GLY A 107 6.19 12.29 0.08
CA GLY A 107 6.31 12.89 1.41
C GLY A 107 5.66 12.12 2.56
N GLN A 108 5.06 10.95 2.31
CA GLN A 108 4.42 10.13 3.34
C GLN A 108 5.13 8.79 3.54
N LEU A 109 5.20 8.34 4.80
CA LEU A 109 5.74 7.04 5.14
C LEU A 109 4.72 5.96 4.82
N ARG A 110 5.12 4.92 4.10
CA ARG A 110 4.28 3.75 3.79
C ARG A 110 5.03 2.48 4.15
N PRO A 111 4.42 1.47 4.78
CA PRO A 111 5.16 0.25 5.09
C PRO A 111 5.63 -0.44 3.80
N LEU A 112 6.84 -0.99 3.77
CA LEU A 112 7.45 -1.64 2.59
C LEU A 112 6.61 -2.82 2.08
N ASP A 113 5.90 -3.50 2.97
CA ASP A 113 4.95 -4.55 2.60
C ASP A 113 3.84 -4.00 1.67
N PHE A 114 3.59 -2.69 1.61
CA PHE A 114 2.62 -2.03 0.72
C PHE A 114 3.10 -1.88 -0.72
N GLN A 115 4.29 -2.35 -1.08
CA GLN A 115 4.77 -2.21 -2.45
C GLN A 115 4.09 -3.20 -3.40
N ILE A 116 3.26 -2.64 -4.28
CA ILE A 116 3.36 -2.96 -5.69
C ILE A 116 4.71 -2.44 -6.14
N ASP A 117 5.70 -3.32 -6.15
CA ASP A 117 7.03 -3.00 -6.65
C ASP A 117 6.94 -2.46 -8.09
N ASP A 118 7.93 -1.72 -8.55
CA ASP A 118 8.11 -1.37 -9.97
C ASP A 118 8.32 -2.63 -10.86
N ALA A 119 8.28 -3.83 -10.27
CA ALA A 119 8.03 -5.12 -10.92
C ALA A 119 6.68 -5.21 -11.64
N VAL A 120 5.88 -4.16 -11.60
CA VAL A 120 4.57 -4.04 -12.25
C VAL A 120 4.66 -3.18 -13.49
N LYS A 121 5.51 -3.61 -14.43
CA LYS A 121 5.49 -3.04 -15.79
C LYS A 121 4.20 -3.40 -16.55
N ASP A 122 3.50 -4.45 -16.12
CA ASP A 122 2.49 -5.14 -16.93
C ASP A 122 1.03 -4.76 -16.59
N PHE A 123 0.80 -3.74 -15.77
CA PHE A 123 -0.58 -3.27 -15.48
C PHE A 123 -0.94 -2.08 -16.35
N SER A 124 -2.24 -1.93 -16.67
CA SER A 124 -2.75 -0.66 -17.20
C SER A 124 -2.61 0.46 -16.15
N GLU A 125 -2.44 1.71 -16.61
CA GLU A 125 -2.33 2.85 -15.69
C GLU A 125 -3.57 3.02 -14.80
N GLU A 126 -4.74 2.65 -15.30
CA GLU A 126 -5.97 2.60 -14.51
C GLU A 126 -5.83 1.65 -13.31
N VAL A 127 -5.39 0.41 -13.55
CA VAL A 127 -5.23 -0.61 -12.51
C VAL A 127 -4.13 -0.22 -11.52
N LYS A 128 -3.01 0.34 -12.00
CA LYS A 128 -1.95 0.88 -11.13
C LYS A 128 -2.49 1.97 -10.21
N ASN A 129 -3.26 2.92 -10.74
CA ASN A 129 -3.81 4.02 -9.96
C ASN A 129 -4.84 3.55 -8.94
N LEU A 130 -5.69 2.59 -9.30
CA LEU A 130 -6.65 1.99 -8.37
C LEU A 130 -5.96 1.25 -7.23
N LEU A 131 -4.90 0.49 -7.52
CA LEU A 131 -4.15 -0.18 -6.46
C LEU A 131 -3.34 0.80 -5.60
N ARG A 132 -2.68 1.80 -6.19
CA ARG A 132 -2.03 2.90 -5.44
C ARG A 132 -3.03 3.58 -4.51
N THR A 133 -4.25 3.81 -4.99
CA THR A 133 -5.35 4.37 -4.19
C THR A 133 -5.76 3.44 -3.06
N ALA A 134 -5.87 2.14 -3.31
CA ALA A 134 -6.19 1.15 -2.28
C ALA A 134 -5.15 1.16 -1.15
N TYR A 135 -3.86 1.07 -1.49
CA TYR A 135 -2.78 1.10 -0.52
C TYR A 135 -2.65 2.45 0.20
N ARG A 136 -2.85 3.58 -0.51
CA ARG A 136 -2.86 4.92 0.10
C ARG A 136 -3.97 5.05 1.13
N ARG A 137 -5.21 4.76 0.75
CA ARG A 137 -6.39 4.85 1.63
C ARG A 137 -6.26 3.93 2.84
N PHE A 138 -5.69 2.74 2.65
CA PHE A 138 -5.39 1.86 3.78
C PHE A 138 -4.43 2.53 4.78
N GLY A 139 -3.35 3.13 4.30
CA GLY A 139 -2.37 3.84 5.12
C GLY A 139 -2.96 5.06 5.85
N GLU A 140 -3.98 5.69 5.27
CA GLU A 140 -4.73 6.82 5.84
C GLU A 140 -5.83 6.39 6.83
N GLY A 141 -6.04 5.09 7.03
CA GLY A 141 -7.13 4.56 7.86
C GLY A 141 -8.51 4.53 7.16
N ASP A 142 -8.59 4.89 5.89
CA ASP A 142 -9.79 4.76 5.05
C ASP A 142 -9.91 3.33 4.51
N TYR A 143 -10.27 2.39 5.38
CA TYR A 143 -10.33 0.97 5.05
C TYR A 143 -11.46 0.62 4.07
N SER A 144 -12.61 1.28 4.17
CA SER A 144 -13.72 1.07 3.24
C SER A 144 -13.36 1.58 1.84
N GLY A 145 -12.75 2.77 1.76
CA GLY A 145 -12.26 3.31 0.51
C GLY A 145 -11.09 2.51 -0.07
N ALA A 146 -10.25 1.91 0.77
CA ALA A 146 -9.19 0.99 0.35
C ALA A 146 -9.77 -0.27 -0.29
N MET A 147 -10.74 -0.90 0.37
CA MET A 147 -11.43 -2.09 -0.11
C MET A 147 -12.15 -1.84 -1.45
N THR A 148 -12.83 -0.71 -1.55
CA THR A 148 -13.51 -0.28 -2.78
C THR A 148 -12.51 -0.13 -3.94
N ALA A 149 -11.35 0.47 -3.68
CA ALA A 149 -10.34 0.70 -4.70
C ALA A 149 -9.71 -0.61 -5.23
N VAL A 150 -9.38 -1.58 -4.36
CA VAL A 150 -8.84 -2.87 -4.82
C VAL A 150 -9.91 -3.73 -5.53
N CYS A 151 -11.17 -3.69 -5.09
CA CYS A 151 -12.27 -4.32 -5.84
C CYS A 151 -12.42 -3.71 -7.23
N SER A 152 -12.34 -2.39 -7.33
CA SER A 152 -12.42 -1.68 -8.61
C SER A 152 -11.27 -2.05 -9.54
N ALA A 153 -10.05 -2.22 -9.01
CA ALA A 153 -8.91 -2.69 -9.79
C ALA A 153 -9.15 -4.08 -10.36
N LEU A 154 -9.69 -5.00 -9.57
CA LEU A 154 -9.99 -6.37 -10.03
C LEU A 154 -11.16 -6.38 -11.03
N ASP A 155 -12.17 -5.54 -10.82
CA ASP A 155 -13.31 -5.39 -11.72
C ASP A 155 -12.83 -4.86 -13.08
N ALA A 156 -11.91 -3.89 -13.12
CA ALA A 156 -11.32 -3.39 -14.37
C ALA A 156 -10.60 -4.51 -15.16
N VAL A 157 -9.78 -5.31 -14.47
CA VAL A 157 -9.03 -6.41 -15.09
C VAL A 157 -9.95 -7.52 -15.61
N THR A 158 -10.91 -7.95 -14.79
CA THR A 158 -11.83 -9.03 -15.17
C THR A 158 -12.82 -8.60 -16.26
N ASN A 159 -13.35 -7.37 -16.21
CA ASN A 159 -14.21 -6.83 -17.27
C ASN A 159 -13.47 -6.73 -18.60
N ASN A 160 -12.18 -6.37 -18.58
CA ASN A 160 -11.38 -6.36 -19.80
C ASN A 160 -11.26 -7.77 -20.41
N LEU A 161 -10.97 -8.79 -19.61
CA LEU A 161 -10.92 -10.17 -20.12
C LEU A 161 -12.27 -10.68 -20.61
N TYR A 162 -13.36 -10.34 -19.94
CA TYR A 162 -14.72 -10.65 -20.40
C TYR A 162 -14.99 -10.08 -21.79
N ARG A 163 -14.56 -8.84 -22.03
CA ARG A 163 -14.69 -8.16 -23.32
C ARG A 163 -13.77 -8.77 -24.39
N VAL A 164 -12.51 -9.04 -24.05
CA VAL A 164 -11.50 -9.53 -25.01
C VAL A 164 -11.75 -10.98 -25.41
N HIS A 165 -12.23 -11.83 -24.48
CA HIS A 165 -12.44 -13.26 -24.71
C HIS A 165 -13.92 -13.66 -24.81
N ASP A 166 -14.84 -12.70 -24.95
CA ASP A 166 -16.29 -12.92 -25.08
C ASP A 166 -16.87 -13.90 -24.04
N LEU A 167 -16.61 -13.63 -22.75
CA LEU A 167 -17.00 -14.53 -21.65
C LEU A 167 -18.46 -14.36 -21.20
N GLY A 168 -19.23 -13.51 -21.89
CA GLY A 168 -20.60 -13.13 -21.55
C GLY A 168 -20.68 -11.85 -20.71
N ASN A 169 -21.68 -11.75 -19.83
CA ASN A 169 -21.89 -10.58 -18.98
C ASN A 169 -21.29 -10.80 -17.58
N PRO A 170 -20.31 -9.97 -17.15
CA PRO A 170 -19.64 -10.11 -15.85
C PRO A 170 -20.54 -9.85 -14.64
N ASN A 171 -21.76 -9.34 -14.83
CA ASN A 171 -22.73 -9.09 -13.77
C ASN A 171 -23.61 -10.31 -13.44
N ASP A 172 -23.64 -11.31 -14.32
CA ASP A 172 -24.41 -12.54 -14.11
C ASP A 172 -23.64 -13.53 -13.21
N ASP A 173 -22.34 -13.30 -13.06
CA ASP A 173 -21.43 -14.11 -12.27
C ASP A 173 -21.23 -13.53 -10.86
N SER A 174 -21.12 -14.40 -9.86
CA SER A 174 -20.59 -13.99 -8.56
C SER A 174 -19.14 -13.52 -8.70
N TYR A 175 -18.68 -12.71 -7.74
CA TYR A 175 -17.31 -12.19 -7.73
C TYR A 175 -16.23 -13.28 -7.92
N GLN A 176 -16.42 -14.43 -7.27
CA GLN A 176 -15.51 -15.57 -7.37
C GLN A 176 -15.58 -16.25 -8.75
N GLN A 177 -16.78 -16.41 -9.31
CA GLN A 177 -16.98 -16.99 -10.65
C GLN A 177 -16.36 -16.09 -11.72
N ARG A 178 -16.56 -14.77 -11.61
CA ARG A 178 -15.97 -13.79 -12.52
C ARG A 178 -14.45 -13.91 -12.57
N VAL A 179 -13.78 -13.93 -11.42
CA VAL A 179 -12.32 -14.13 -11.34
C VAL A 179 -11.92 -15.49 -11.91
N SER A 180 -12.62 -16.56 -11.53
CA SER A 180 -12.28 -17.92 -11.95
C SER A 180 -12.40 -18.12 -13.46
N ARG A 181 -13.44 -17.57 -14.10
CA ARG A 181 -13.62 -17.62 -15.56
C ARG A 181 -12.60 -16.76 -16.27
N SER A 182 -12.36 -15.55 -15.77
CA SER A 182 -11.33 -14.65 -16.30
C SER A 182 -9.96 -15.34 -16.28
N PHE A 183 -9.58 -15.97 -15.17
CA PHE A 183 -8.29 -16.63 -15.07
C PHE A 183 -8.17 -17.89 -15.93
N ALA A 184 -9.27 -18.63 -16.12
CA ALA A 184 -9.26 -19.87 -16.91
C ALA A 184 -8.88 -19.66 -18.38
N VAL A 185 -9.13 -18.49 -18.97
CA VAL A 185 -8.72 -18.21 -20.36
C VAL A 185 -7.21 -18.14 -20.53
N LEU A 186 -6.47 -17.95 -19.43
CA LEU A 186 -5.00 -17.87 -19.41
C LEU A 186 -4.34 -19.25 -19.26
N GLU A 187 -5.13 -20.33 -19.21
CA GLU A 187 -4.62 -21.70 -19.10
C GLU A 187 -3.53 -22.04 -20.13
N PRO A 188 -3.68 -21.73 -21.44
CA PRO A 188 -2.65 -22.05 -22.42
C PRO A 188 -1.31 -21.36 -22.12
N ALA A 189 -1.33 -20.05 -21.87
CA ALA A 189 -0.11 -19.28 -21.59
C ALA A 189 0.64 -19.79 -20.35
N TYR A 190 -0.08 -20.11 -19.27
CA TYR A 190 0.53 -20.67 -18.08
C TYR A 190 1.08 -22.08 -18.29
N ARG A 191 0.39 -22.92 -19.05
CA ARG A 191 0.88 -24.27 -19.37
C ARG A 191 2.15 -24.21 -20.18
N ASP A 192 2.26 -23.29 -21.13
CA ASP A 192 3.49 -23.10 -21.91
C ASP A 192 4.68 -22.71 -21.01
N LYS A 193 4.46 -21.85 -20.01
CA LYS A 193 5.50 -21.51 -19.01
C LYS A 193 5.87 -22.69 -18.12
N PHE A 194 4.90 -23.49 -17.69
CA PHE A 194 5.18 -24.69 -16.88
C PHE A 194 5.95 -25.74 -17.68
N ASN A 195 5.64 -25.90 -18.98
CA ASN A 195 6.38 -26.77 -19.88
C ASN A 195 7.86 -26.35 -20.04
N GLN A 196 8.19 -25.07 -19.89
CA GLN A 196 9.59 -24.61 -19.88
C GLN A 196 10.36 -25.05 -18.63
N MET A 197 9.67 -25.40 -17.55
CA MET A 197 10.28 -25.85 -16.29
C MET A 197 10.36 -27.37 -16.17
N THR A 198 9.45 -28.10 -16.83
CA THR A 198 9.37 -29.56 -16.75
C THR A 198 8.67 -30.15 -17.97
N ASP A 199 9.20 -31.26 -18.49
CA ASP A 199 8.58 -32.03 -19.57
C ASP A 199 7.50 -33.01 -19.06
N ASP A 200 7.31 -33.13 -17.74
CA ASP A 200 6.28 -34.01 -17.17
C ASP A 200 4.88 -33.36 -17.24
N SER A 201 4.09 -33.81 -18.22
CA SER A 201 2.69 -33.40 -18.40
C SER A 201 1.82 -33.55 -17.14
N ASN A 202 2.10 -34.53 -16.26
CA ASN A 202 1.35 -34.69 -15.01
C ASN A 202 1.70 -33.62 -14.00
N GLU A 203 2.95 -33.16 -13.99
CA GLU A 203 3.40 -32.07 -13.12
C GLU A 203 2.84 -30.72 -13.61
N VAL A 204 2.87 -30.47 -14.93
CA VAL A 204 2.24 -29.29 -15.54
C VAL A 204 0.75 -29.20 -15.22
N ASN A 205 0.03 -30.33 -15.32
CA ASN A 205 -1.37 -30.41 -14.92
C ASN A 205 -1.55 -30.10 -13.43
N ARG A 206 -0.70 -30.64 -12.55
CA ARG A 206 -0.77 -30.37 -11.11
C ARG A 206 -0.48 -28.90 -10.80
N LEU A 207 0.52 -28.29 -11.43
CA LEU A 207 0.82 -26.87 -11.27
C LEU A 207 -0.36 -26.00 -11.67
N TRP A 208 -0.94 -26.25 -12.85
CA TRP A 208 -2.12 -25.51 -13.29
C TRP A 208 -3.30 -25.64 -12.33
N GLN A 209 -3.67 -26.86 -11.93
CA GLN A 209 -4.82 -27.07 -11.05
C GLN A 209 -4.62 -26.43 -9.68
N ASN A 210 -3.40 -26.52 -9.10
CA ASN A 210 -3.10 -25.88 -7.83
C ASN A 210 -3.09 -24.35 -7.96
N TYR A 211 -2.55 -23.80 -9.05
CA TYR A 211 -2.48 -22.36 -9.23
C TYR A 211 -3.86 -21.75 -9.49
N ARG A 212 -4.66 -22.36 -10.35
CA ARG A 212 -6.08 -22.03 -10.53
C ARG A 212 -6.85 -22.15 -9.21
N GLY A 213 -6.57 -23.20 -8.43
CA GLY A 213 -7.14 -23.39 -7.09
C GLY A 213 -6.80 -22.24 -6.15
N ALA A 214 -5.54 -21.80 -6.11
CA ALA A 214 -5.09 -20.68 -5.30
C ALA A 214 -5.79 -19.36 -5.67
N ILE A 215 -5.93 -19.08 -6.97
CA ILE A 215 -6.67 -17.91 -7.47
C ILE A 215 -8.13 -17.95 -7.03
N ASN A 216 -8.76 -19.12 -7.14
CA ASN A 216 -10.15 -19.30 -6.75
C ASN A 216 -10.36 -19.05 -5.23
N GLN A 217 -9.46 -19.55 -4.39
CA GLN A 217 -9.50 -19.30 -2.94
C GLN A 217 -9.26 -17.81 -2.62
N ALA A 218 -8.29 -17.17 -3.27
CA ALA A 218 -8.06 -15.74 -3.12
C ALA A 218 -9.30 -14.91 -3.52
N ALA A 219 -9.98 -15.30 -4.60
CA ALA A 219 -11.19 -14.64 -5.06
C ALA A 219 -12.36 -14.80 -4.06
N TYR A 220 -12.47 -15.98 -3.44
CA TYR A 220 -13.45 -16.22 -2.37
C TYR A 220 -13.19 -15.34 -1.15
N VAL A 221 -11.93 -15.29 -0.68
CA VAL A 221 -11.51 -14.43 0.44
C VAL A 221 -11.85 -12.97 0.13
N MET A 222 -11.46 -12.50 -1.05
CA MET A 222 -11.72 -11.13 -1.51
C MET A 222 -13.22 -10.81 -1.58
N GLY A 223 -14.02 -11.70 -2.18
CA GLY A 223 -15.47 -11.53 -2.28
C GLY A 223 -16.16 -11.54 -0.91
N SER A 224 -15.65 -12.34 0.04
CA SER A 224 -16.16 -12.40 1.41
C SER A 224 -15.84 -11.12 2.18
N PHE A 225 -14.61 -10.61 2.08
CA PHE A 225 -14.26 -9.33 2.66
C PHE A 225 -15.04 -8.18 2.02
N ARG A 226 -15.30 -8.21 0.71
CA ARG A 226 -16.08 -7.16 0.03
C ARG A 226 -17.46 -7.07 0.67
N ARG A 227 -18.20 -8.18 0.74
CA ARG A 227 -19.54 -8.21 1.32
C ARG A 227 -19.57 -7.71 2.76
N ASN A 228 -18.61 -8.13 3.59
CA ASN A 228 -18.63 -7.83 5.02
C ASN A 228 -18.03 -6.46 5.40
N ALA A 229 -17.20 -5.87 4.53
CA ALA A 229 -16.56 -4.57 4.77
C ALA A 229 -17.24 -3.40 4.05
N SER A 230 -18.11 -3.68 3.06
CA SER A 230 -18.83 -2.64 2.28
C SER A 230 -20.33 -2.54 2.57
N ASP A 231 -20.85 -3.30 3.54
CA ASP A 231 -22.28 -3.24 3.87
C ASP A 231 -22.65 -1.90 4.54
N VAL A 232 -23.75 -1.32 4.06
CA VAL A 232 -24.10 0.11 4.08
C VAL A 232 -24.83 0.52 5.37
N HIS A 233 -24.65 -0.26 6.44
CA HIS A 233 -25.30 -0.02 7.72
C HIS A 233 -24.27 0.02 8.86
N GLY A 234 -23.44 1.06 8.85
CA GLY A 234 -22.68 1.50 10.02
C GLY A 234 -21.55 0.57 10.44
N VAL A 235 -20.32 1.07 10.29
CA VAL A 235 -19.08 0.60 10.96
C VAL A 235 -19.07 -0.91 11.25
N SER A 236 -19.05 -1.73 10.20
CA SER A 236 -18.47 -3.07 10.36
C SER A 236 -16.99 -2.84 10.67
N ALA A 237 -16.62 -3.05 11.93
CA ALA A 237 -15.25 -3.03 12.43
C ALA A 237 -14.44 -4.17 11.81
N CYS A 238 -14.27 -4.16 10.49
CA CYS A 238 -13.40 -5.09 9.80
C CYS A 238 -11.98 -4.74 10.26
N PRO A 239 -11.28 -5.65 10.95
CA PRO A 239 -9.94 -5.38 11.43
C PRO A 239 -9.04 -4.93 10.27
N PRO A 240 -8.19 -3.92 10.47
CA PRO A 240 -7.27 -3.45 9.43
C PRO A 240 -6.47 -4.60 8.80
N GLU A 241 -6.12 -5.62 9.59
CA GLU A 241 -5.41 -6.80 9.13
C GLU A 241 -6.19 -7.61 8.07
N LEU A 242 -7.53 -7.71 8.19
CA LEU A 242 -8.34 -8.41 7.20
C LEU A 242 -8.49 -7.62 5.90
N ILE A 243 -8.60 -6.29 6.00
CA ILE A 243 -8.60 -5.42 4.82
C ILE A 243 -7.26 -5.50 4.11
N ARG A 244 -6.16 -5.60 4.86
CA ARG A 244 -4.84 -5.83 4.30
C ARG A 244 -4.79 -7.15 3.53
N HIS A 245 -5.30 -8.25 4.09
CA HIS A 245 -5.39 -9.53 3.39
C HIS A 245 -6.28 -9.48 2.16
N ALA A 246 -7.33 -8.66 2.16
CA ALA A 246 -8.14 -8.40 0.97
C ALA A 246 -7.30 -7.74 -0.12
N ILE A 247 -6.59 -6.66 0.21
CA ILE A 247 -5.71 -5.96 -0.72
C ILE A 247 -4.64 -6.91 -1.28
N ASP A 248 -4.02 -7.73 -0.43
CA ASP A 248 -3.02 -8.71 -0.85
C ASP A 248 -3.60 -9.79 -1.78
N SER A 249 -4.79 -10.30 -1.46
CA SER A 249 -5.51 -11.27 -2.32
C SER A 249 -5.86 -10.67 -3.67
N GLY A 250 -6.39 -9.44 -3.68
CA GLY A 250 -6.71 -8.70 -4.90
C GLY A 250 -5.48 -8.44 -5.76
N THR A 251 -4.38 -7.98 -5.15
CA THR A 251 -3.11 -7.75 -5.84
C THR A 251 -2.52 -9.04 -6.41
N PHE A 252 -2.59 -10.16 -5.66
CA PHE A 252 -2.17 -11.47 -6.15
C PHE A 252 -2.96 -11.88 -7.41
N ILE A 253 -4.29 -11.81 -7.35
CA ILE A 253 -5.15 -12.14 -8.51
C ILE A 253 -4.84 -11.24 -9.71
N ILE A 254 -4.73 -9.93 -9.48
CA ILE A 254 -4.45 -8.97 -10.56
C ILE A 254 -3.11 -9.29 -11.21
N ARG A 255 -2.04 -9.51 -10.42
CA ARG A 255 -0.71 -9.90 -10.93
C ARG A 255 -0.80 -11.12 -11.82
N SER A 256 -1.50 -12.16 -11.37
CA SER A 256 -1.69 -13.41 -12.10
C SER A 256 -2.49 -13.26 -13.39
N ILE A 257 -3.32 -12.23 -13.52
CA ILE A 257 -4.06 -11.99 -14.76
C ILE A 257 -3.22 -11.15 -15.73
N THR A 258 -2.63 -10.08 -15.23
CA THR A 258 -1.96 -9.09 -16.08
C THR A 258 -0.61 -9.56 -16.60
N SER A 259 0.13 -10.41 -15.87
CA SER A 259 1.43 -10.93 -16.33
C SER A 259 1.33 -11.61 -17.70
N GLU A 260 0.19 -12.21 -18.02
CA GLU A 260 -0.04 -12.92 -19.28
C GLU A 260 -0.77 -12.08 -20.34
N THR A 261 -1.46 -11.02 -19.92
CA THR A 261 -2.18 -10.16 -20.88
C THR A 261 -1.19 -9.27 -21.65
N SER A 262 -0.10 -8.86 -21.02
CA SER A 262 0.95 -8.03 -21.63
C SER A 262 1.83 -8.76 -22.65
N GLU A 263 2.01 -10.07 -22.53
CA GLU A 263 2.76 -10.88 -23.50
C GLU A 263 1.92 -11.23 -24.73
N ASN A 264 0.63 -11.53 -24.57
CA ASN A 264 -0.28 -11.80 -25.70
C ASN A 264 -0.50 -10.57 -26.58
N LEU A 265 -0.53 -9.35 -26.01
CA LEU A 265 -0.62 -8.11 -26.80
C LEU A 265 0.65 -7.79 -27.60
N GLN A 266 1.81 -8.37 -27.26
CA GLN A 266 3.04 -8.20 -28.03
C GLN A 266 3.17 -9.20 -29.19
N GLN A 267 2.38 -10.29 -29.19
CA GLN A 267 2.38 -11.27 -30.28
C GLN A 267 1.44 -10.91 -31.43
N ASP A 268 0.39 -10.11 -31.19
CA ASP A 268 -0.55 -9.64 -32.23
C ASP A 268 -0.06 -8.42 -33.03
N ASP A 269 1.06 -7.79 -32.65
CA ASP A 269 1.65 -6.61 -33.29
C ASP A 269 2.86 -6.93 -34.20
N ALA A 270 2.97 -8.17 -34.70
CA ALA A 270 3.88 -8.48 -35.81
C ALA A 270 3.16 -8.19 -37.14
N PRO A 271 3.48 -7.10 -37.86
CA PRO A 271 3.02 -6.98 -39.23
C PRO A 271 3.68 -8.08 -40.07
N ASP A 272 2.85 -8.90 -40.71
CA ASP A 272 3.27 -9.73 -41.85
C ASP A 272 3.94 -8.81 -42.88
N PHE A 273 5.27 -8.93 -43.01
CA PHE A 273 6.05 -8.41 -44.12
C PHE A 273 6.82 -9.57 -44.77
#